data_AF-A0A838X5R7-F1
#
_entry.id   AF-A0A838X5R7-F1
#
_cell.length_a   1.000
_cell.length_b   1.000
_cell.length_c   1.000
_cell.angle_alpha   90.00
_cell.angle_beta   90.00
_cell.angle_gamma   90.00
#
_symmetry.space_group_name_H-M   'P 1'
#
loop_
_entity.id
_entity.type
_entity.pdbx_description
1 polymer ?
#
loop_
_entity_poly.entity_id
_entity_poly.type
_entity_poly.pdbx_seq_one_letter_code
_entity_poly.pdbx_strand_id
1 'polypeptide(L)'
;AAGDSECKGTAANLAFIAREYPGDNGVVAALLLNHVSLEPGEALFLAAGNLHAYLCGMGVEVMANSNNVLRGGMTSKHIDSDELFSVLKFVTLDNPTAQLVDGSFNVPVDDFSVSPTSGGEPVAGPAIVINTAGELAVGDVRLGPGEASWVGAHEGCVPVEGVAAAGFVVR
;
A
#
# COMPACT_ATOMS: atom_id res chain seq x y z
N ALA A 1 22.75 -12.17 -14.40
CA ALA A 1 22.14 -11.02 -15.10
C ALA A 1 21.05 -10.37 -14.24
N ALA A 2 20.04 -11.10 -13.75
CA ALA A 2 19.02 -10.57 -12.83
C ALA A 2 19.56 -10.15 -11.44
N GLY A 3 20.46 -10.94 -10.84
CA GLY A 3 21.06 -10.58 -9.55
C GLY A 3 21.98 -9.36 -9.56
N ASP A 4 22.46 -8.92 -10.74
CA ASP A 4 23.33 -7.75 -10.86
C ASP A 4 22.52 -6.44 -10.98
N SER A 5 21.27 -6.51 -11.48
CA SER A 5 20.34 -5.37 -11.49
C SER A 5 19.66 -5.17 -10.13
N GLU A 6 19.31 -6.25 -9.45
CA GLU A 6 18.71 -6.22 -8.11
C GLU A 6 19.68 -5.61 -7.08
N CYS A 7 20.94 -6.09 -7.06
CA CYS A 7 21.98 -5.52 -6.21
C CYS A 7 22.23 -4.03 -6.48
N LYS A 8 22.15 -3.58 -7.74
CA LYS A 8 22.29 -2.15 -8.09
C LYS A 8 21.11 -1.33 -7.56
N GLY A 9 19.89 -1.83 -7.67
CA GLY A 9 18.69 -1.17 -7.14
C GLY A 9 18.75 -1.03 -5.61
N THR A 10 19.09 -2.11 -4.91
CA THR A 10 19.24 -2.10 -3.44
C THR A 10 20.36 -1.16 -2.98
N ALA A 11 21.52 -1.17 -3.64
CA ALA A 11 22.61 -0.25 -3.32
C ALA A 11 22.23 1.23 -3.54
N ALA A 12 21.53 1.54 -4.64
CA ALA A 12 21.03 2.88 -4.90
C ALA A 12 20.02 3.33 -3.83
N ASN A 13 19.13 2.42 -3.40
CA ASN A 13 18.18 2.69 -2.34
C ASN A 13 18.87 3.00 -0.99
N LEU A 14 19.86 2.21 -0.61
CA LEU A 14 20.63 2.46 0.62
C LEU A 14 21.38 3.79 0.58
N ALA A 15 21.95 4.14 -0.58
CA ALA A 15 22.59 5.44 -0.78
C ALA A 15 21.59 6.59 -0.69
N PHE A 16 20.37 6.39 -1.19
CA PHE A 16 19.26 7.34 -1.01
C PHE A 16 18.94 7.51 0.48
N ILE A 17 18.65 6.43 1.20
CA ILE A 17 18.34 6.45 2.64
C ILE A 17 19.45 7.14 3.44
N ALA A 18 20.71 6.77 3.21
CA ALA A 18 21.85 7.33 3.94
C ALA A 18 22.02 8.84 3.73
N ARG A 19 21.63 9.35 2.54
CA ARG A 19 21.68 10.78 2.23
C ARG A 19 20.50 11.53 2.86
N GLU A 20 19.29 10.97 2.82
CA GLU A 20 18.10 11.60 3.41
C GLU A 20 18.11 11.55 4.95
N TYR A 21 18.74 10.51 5.53
CA TYR A 21 18.86 10.30 6.98
C TYR A 21 20.32 10.11 7.42
N PRO A 22 21.17 11.15 7.36
CA PRO A 22 22.58 11.03 7.70
C PRO A 22 22.78 10.61 9.17
N GLY A 23 23.52 9.52 9.38
CA GLY A 23 23.84 9.00 10.72
C GLY A 23 22.73 8.19 11.38
N ASP A 24 21.62 7.91 10.68
CA ASP A 24 20.53 7.06 11.18
C ASP A 24 20.88 5.58 11.05
N ASN A 25 20.74 4.82 12.14
CA ASN A 25 21.03 3.38 12.16
C ASN A 25 20.04 2.56 11.32
N GLY A 26 18.90 3.13 10.94
CA GLY A 26 17.88 2.54 10.08
C GLY A 26 18.39 2.16 8.68
N VAL A 27 19.48 2.76 8.20
CA VAL A 27 20.14 2.30 6.96
C VAL A 27 20.66 0.87 7.10
N VAL A 28 21.11 0.47 8.29
CA VAL A 28 21.56 -0.90 8.57
C VAL A 28 20.36 -1.84 8.65
N ALA A 29 19.25 -1.41 9.26
CA ALA A 29 18.02 -2.18 9.24
C ALA A 29 17.51 -2.41 7.82
N ALA A 30 17.58 -1.39 6.94
CA ALA A 30 17.16 -1.47 5.56
C ALA A 30 17.95 -2.50 4.73
N LEU A 31 19.19 -2.83 5.09
CA LEU A 31 19.95 -3.93 4.47
C LEU A 31 19.32 -5.31 4.70
N LEU A 32 18.52 -5.44 5.76
CA LEU A 32 17.88 -6.69 6.15
C LEU A 32 16.43 -6.81 5.63
N LEU A 33 15.91 -5.75 5.02
CA LEU A 33 14.55 -5.71 4.50
C LEU A 33 14.53 -5.97 2.99
N ASN A 34 13.41 -6.52 2.53
CA ASN A 34 13.16 -6.66 1.10
C ASN A 34 13.05 -5.28 0.45
N HIS A 35 13.79 -5.06 -0.64
CA HIS A 35 13.59 -3.90 -1.50
C HIS A 35 12.55 -4.24 -2.56
N VAL A 36 11.35 -3.67 -2.41
CA VAL A 36 10.21 -3.92 -3.28
C VAL A 36 9.90 -2.67 -4.10
N SER A 37 9.72 -2.84 -5.41
CA SER A 37 9.18 -1.81 -6.31
C SER A 37 7.88 -2.34 -6.87
N LEU A 38 6.80 -1.57 -6.75
CA LEU A 38 5.49 -1.92 -7.28
C LEU A 38 5.24 -1.14 -8.58
N GLU A 39 4.76 -1.84 -9.60
CA GLU A 39 4.18 -1.22 -10.79
C GLU A 39 2.73 -0.79 -10.55
N PRO A 40 2.17 0.15 -11.33
CA PRO A 40 0.78 0.56 -11.20
C PRO A 40 -0.19 -0.63 -11.25
N GLY A 41 -1.01 -0.78 -10.22
CA GLY A 41 -1.97 -1.88 -10.08
C GLY A 41 -1.44 -3.08 -9.29
N GLU A 42 -0.17 -3.12 -8.94
CA GLU A 42 0.36 -4.08 -7.98
C GLU A 42 0.10 -3.62 -6.54
N ALA A 43 0.07 -4.58 -5.62
CA ALA A 43 -0.19 -4.34 -4.21
C ALA A 43 0.75 -5.17 -3.32
N LEU A 44 0.88 -4.74 -2.07
CA LEU A 44 1.59 -5.48 -1.02
C LEU A 44 0.73 -5.53 0.23
N PHE A 45 0.92 -6.56 1.06
CA PHE A 45 0.24 -6.69 2.35
C PHE A 45 1.27 -6.73 3.49
N LEU A 46 1.04 -5.89 4.50
CA LEU A 46 1.95 -5.73 5.64
C LEU A 46 1.24 -6.16 6.92
N ALA A 47 1.54 -7.38 7.36
CA ALA A 47 1.03 -7.89 8.62
C ALA A 47 1.63 -7.16 9.83
N ALA A 48 0.91 -7.17 10.95
CA ALA A 48 1.43 -6.67 12.23
C ALA A 48 2.74 -7.39 12.62
N GLY A 49 3.72 -6.59 13.04
CA GLY A 49 5.07 -7.03 13.39
C GLY A 49 6.07 -7.00 12.23
N ASN A 50 5.65 -6.63 11.01
CA ASN A 50 6.56 -6.45 9.87
C ASN A 50 7.16 -5.05 9.88
N LEU A 51 8.49 -4.96 9.92
CA LEU A 51 9.20 -3.69 9.72
C LEU A 51 9.17 -3.31 8.23
N HIS A 52 8.76 -2.08 7.93
CA HIS A 52 8.65 -1.59 6.56
C HIS A 52 8.83 -0.07 6.50
N ALA A 53 9.15 0.43 5.31
CA ALA A 53 9.22 1.86 5.02
C ALA A 53 8.84 2.10 3.56
N TYR A 54 7.96 3.06 3.30
CA TYR A 54 7.73 3.58 1.96
C TYR A 54 8.75 4.68 1.66
N LEU A 55 9.34 4.63 0.48
CA LEU A 55 10.51 5.45 0.14
C LEU A 55 10.17 6.53 -0.88
N CYS A 56 9.46 6.16 -1.95
CA CYS A 56 9.03 7.09 -2.99
C CYS A 56 7.84 6.50 -3.79
N GLY A 57 7.17 7.37 -4.55
CA GLY A 57 6.05 7.01 -5.42
C GLY A 57 4.68 7.47 -4.91
N MET A 58 3.63 6.97 -5.53
CA MET A 58 2.23 7.19 -5.16
C MET A 58 1.53 5.84 -5.09
N GLY A 59 0.74 5.65 -4.04
CA GLY A 59 -0.05 4.44 -3.83
C GLY A 59 -1.28 4.73 -3.01
N VAL A 60 -2.24 3.79 -3.02
CA VAL A 60 -3.40 3.80 -2.13
C VAL A 60 -3.10 2.90 -0.94
N GLU A 61 -3.11 3.46 0.26
CA GLU A 61 -2.93 2.72 1.50
C GLU A 61 -4.27 2.51 2.18
N VAL A 62 -4.56 1.25 2.51
CA VAL A 62 -5.76 0.85 3.26
C VAL A 62 -5.30 0.11 4.51
N MET A 63 -5.79 0.55 5.66
CA MET A 63 -5.48 -0.01 6.96
C MET A 63 -6.74 -0.12 7.79
N ALA A 64 -6.74 -1.03 8.77
CA ALA A 64 -7.71 -0.96 9.85
C ALA A 64 -7.60 0.41 10.55
N ASN A 65 -8.67 0.83 11.24
CA ASN A 65 -8.70 2.09 12.00
C ASN A 65 -7.76 2.04 13.23
N SER A 66 -6.46 2.12 12.98
CA SER A 66 -5.39 2.12 13.96
C SER A 66 -4.28 3.08 13.53
N ASN A 67 -3.66 3.72 14.49
CA ASN A 67 -2.50 4.59 14.30
C ASN A 67 -1.32 4.18 15.19
N ASN A 68 -1.30 2.91 15.63
CA ASN A 68 -0.21 2.36 16.42
C ASN A 68 1.03 2.19 15.54
N VAL A 69 1.99 3.10 15.70
CA VAL A 69 3.24 3.10 14.93
C VAL A 69 4.43 3.15 15.88
N LEU A 70 5.20 2.08 15.89
CA LEU A 70 6.56 2.05 16.44
C LEU A 70 7.56 2.33 15.32
N ARG A 71 8.57 3.15 15.63
CA ARG A 71 9.58 3.56 14.64
C ARG A 71 10.79 2.66 14.73
N GLY A 72 11.33 2.23 13.60
CA GLY A 72 12.54 1.41 13.53
C GLY A 72 13.77 2.10 12.92
N GLY A 73 13.66 3.38 12.58
CA GLY A 73 14.73 4.16 11.93
C GLY A 73 14.15 5.19 10.96
N MET A 74 15.03 5.80 10.15
CA MET A 74 14.69 6.82 9.16
C MET A 74 13.90 7.98 9.78
N THR A 75 14.33 8.43 10.96
CA THR A 75 13.58 9.43 11.73
C THR A 75 14.45 10.14 12.75
N SER A 76 14.21 11.44 12.93
CA SER A 76 14.79 12.22 14.03
C SER A 76 14.01 12.10 15.35
N LYS A 77 12.89 11.39 15.34
CA LYS A 77 12.04 11.19 16.52
C LYS A 77 12.60 10.09 17.42
N HIS A 78 12.12 10.06 18.67
CA HIS A 78 12.46 8.99 19.61
C HIS A 78 12.05 7.61 19.06
N ILE A 79 12.94 6.65 19.26
CA ILE A 79 12.74 5.23 18.97
C ILE A 79 12.81 4.50 20.32
N ASP A 80 11.70 3.86 20.68
CA ASP A 80 11.67 2.92 21.79
C ASP A 80 12.13 1.56 21.25
N SER A 81 13.43 1.29 21.36
CA SER A 81 14.03 0.08 20.79
C SER A 81 13.55 -1.18 21.50
N ASP A 82 13.41 -1.15 22.82
CA ASP A 82 13.00 -2.32 23.60
C ASP A 82 11.58 -2.75 23.22
N GLU A 83 10.66 -1.80 23.11
CA GLU A 83 9.28 -2.07 22.69
C GLU A 83 9.20 -2.47 21.21
N LEU A 84 10.02 -1.86 20.34
CA LEU A 84 10.10 -2.29 18.95
C LEU A 84 10.53 -3.77 18.84
N PHE A 85 11.61 -4.15 19.53
CA PHE A 85 12.11 -5.54 19.51
C PHE A 85 11.12 -6.53 20.15
N SER A 86 10.25 -6.07 21.06
CA SER A 86 9.24 -6.92 21.71
C SER A 86 8.12 -7.33 20.74
N VAL A 87 7.78 -6.50 19.74
CA VAL A 87 6.65 -6.75 18.82
C VAL A 87 7.06 -7.20 17.41
N LEU A 88 8.32 -7.00 17.02
CA LEU A 88 8.80 -7.39 15.69
C LEU A 88 8.78 -8.91 15.49
N LYS A 89 8.39 -9.32 14.28
CA LYS A 89 8.51 -10.71 13.83
C LYS A 89 9.73 -10.85 12.93
N PHE A 90 10.75 -11.54 13.42
CA PHE A 90 11.99 -11.80 12.68
C PHE A 90 11.84 -13.03 11.76
N VAL A 91 10.97 -12.90 10.76
CA VAL A 91 10.71 -13.95 9.77
C VAL A 91 10.90 -13.37 8.37
N THR A 92 11.66 -14.08 7.53
CA THR A 92 11.85 -13.69 6.13
C THR A 92 10.53 -13.79 5.37
N LEU A 93 10.22 -12.77 4.58
CA LEU A 93 9.08 -12.76 3.67
C LEU A 93 9.58 -13.02 2.25
N ASP A 94 9.25 -14.19 1.69
CA ASP A 94 9.72 -14.57 0.36
C ASP A 94 9.11 -13.68 -0.75
N ASN A 95 7.82 -13.33 -0.60
CA ASN A 95 7.14 -12.40 -1.50
C ASN A 95 6.06 -11.61 -0.73
N PRO A 96 6.27 -10.31 -0.48
CA PRO A 96 5.29 -9.48 0.24
C PRO A 96 4.14 -8.95 -0.64
N THR A 97 4.12 -9.27 -1.94
CA THR A 97 3.06 -8.79 -2.86
C THR A 97 1.73 -9.49 -2.63
N ALA A 98 0.64 -8.72 -2.67
CA ALA A 98 -0.71 -9.22 -2.60
C ALA A 98 -1.21 -9.58 -4.01
N GLN A 99 -1.71 -10.80 -4.17
CA GLN A 99 -2.19 -11.31 -5.45
C GLN A 99 -3.70 -11.09 -5.60
N LEU A 100 -4.17 -10.88 -6.82
CA LEU A 100 -5.60 -10.85 -7.11
C LEU A 100 -6.19 -12.26 -7.09
N VAL A 101 -7.21 -12.47 -6.27
CA VAL A 101 -7.99 -13.71 -6.18
C VAL A 101 -9.47 -13.31 -6.22
N ASP A 102 -10.22 -13.88 -7.17
CA ASP A 102 -11.65 -13.61 -7.36
C ASP A 102 -11.99 -12.10 -7.43
N GLY A 103 -11.13 -11.31 -8.09
CA GLY A 103 -11.34 -9.88 -8.33
C GLY A 103 -10.90 -8.95 -7.20
N SER A 104 -10.37 -9.48 -6.08
CA SER A 104 -9.87 -8.68 -4.96
C SER A 104 -8.44 -9.05 -4.59
N PHE A 105 -7.68 -8.14 -4.01
CA PHE A 105 -6.37 -8.46 -3.46
C PHE A 105 -6.52 -9.38 -2.25
N ASN A 106 -5.83 -10.52 -2.27
CA ASN A 106 -5.84 -11.50 -1.20
C ASN A 106 -5.07 -10.97 0.01
N VAL A 107 -5.81 -10.40 0.97
CA VAL A 107 -5.32 -9.93 2.26
C VAL A 107 -6.00 -10.72 3.38
N PRO A 108 -5.26 -11.34 4.31
CA PRO A 108 -5.82 -12.22 5.33
C PRO A 108 -6.34 -11.41 6.54
N VAL A 109 -7.27 -10.48 6.30
CA VAL A 109 -7.92 -9.64 7.30
C VAL A 109 -9.42 -9.54 7.02
N ASP A 110 -10.20 -9.39 8.09
CA ASP A 110 -11.66 -9.23 7.98
C ASP A 110 -12.09 -7.76 7.95
N ASP A 111 -11.17 -6.84 8.29
CA ASP A 111 -11.44 -5.41 8.43
C ASP A 111 -11.80 -4.72 7.11
N PHE A 112 -11.23 -5.19 5.99
CA PHE A 112 -11.46 -4.60 4.68
C PHE A 112 -11.14 -5.56 3.53
N SER A 113 -11.65 -5.23 2.35
CA SER A 113 -11.26 -5.79 1.05
C SER A 113 -10.93 -4.68 0.06
N VAL A 114 -9.99 -4.95 -0.86
CA VAL A 114 -9.61 -4.00 -1.92
C VAL A 114 -9.68 -4.69 -3.26
N SER A 115 -10.41 -4.12 -4.21
CA SER A 115 -10.50 -4.61 -5.59
C SER A 115 -10.18 -3.49 -6.58
N PRO A 116 -9.41 -3.73 -7.65
CA PRO A 116 -9.21 -2.76 -8.71
C PRO A 116 -10.51 -2.50 -9.48
N THR A 117 -10.67 -1.32 -10.04
CA THR A 117 -11.78 -0.99 -10.95
C THR A 117 -11.33 -0.03 -12.05
N SER A 118 -11.87 -0.24 -13.25
CA SER A 118 -11.81 0.71 -14.36
C SER A 118 -13.21 1.15 -14.80
N GLY A 119 -14.23 0.92 -13.96
CA GLY A 119 -15.65 1.00 -14.31
C GLY A 119 -16.22 -0.29 -14.90
N GLY A 120 -17.54 -0.29 -15.13
CA GLY A 120 -18.33 -1.41 -15.66
C GLY A 120 -19.15 -2.13 -14.59
N GLU A 121 -18.49 -2.67 -13.57
CA GLU A 121 -19.19 -3.37 -12.49
C GLU A 121 -19.79 -2.38 -11.48
N PRO A 122 -21.09 -2.52 -11.13
CA PRO A 122 -21.70 -1.68 -10.13
C PRO A 122 -21.16 -2.00 -8.74
N VAL A 123 -21.08 -0.99 -7.88
CA VAL A 123 -20.56 -1.11 -6.52
C VAL A 123 -21.70 -1.06 -5.52
N ALA A 124 -21.82 -2.10 -4.70
CA ALA A 124 -22.63 -2.08 -3.49
C ALA A 124 -21.82 -1.59 -2.28
N GLY A 125 -22.45 -0.76 -1.46
CA GLY A 125 -21.89 -0.23 -0.22
C GLY A 125 -22.01 -1.20 0.98
N PRO A 126 -21.36 -0.90 2.13
CA PRO A 126 -20.48 0.25 2.34
C PRO A 126 -19.19 0.12 1.53
N ALA A 127 -18.82 1.16 0.78
CA ALA A 127 -17.61 1.15 -0.02
C ALA A 127 -17.08 2.56 -0.28
N ILE A 128 -15.76 2.69 -0.40
CA ILE A 128 -15.09 3.86 -0.96
C ILE A 128 -14.59 3.50 -2.35
N VAL A 129 -14.96 4.27 -3.36
CA VAL A 129 -14.41 4.19 -4.71
C VAL A 129 -13.42 5.33 -4.88
N ILE A 130 -12.14 5.02 -5.12
CA ILE A 130 -11.08 6.00 -5.34
C ILE A 130 -10.56 5.89 -6.79
N ASN A 131 -10.41 7.02 -7.46
CA ASN A 131 -9.84 7.09 -8.79
C ASN A 131 -8.36 7.51 -8.73
N THR A 132 -7.48 6.88 -9.50
CA THR A 132 -6.04 7.16 -9.56
C THR A 132 -5.56 7.57 -10.94
N ALA A 133 -6.32 7.31 -12.00
CA ALA A 133 -6.03 7.77 -13.36
C ALA A 133 -7.32 7.88 -14.19
N GLY A 134 -7.35 8.72 -15.23
CA GLY A 134 -8.53 8.90 -16.08
C GLY A 134 -9.72 9.52 -15.35
N GLU A 135 -10.94 9.19 -15.76
CA GLU A 135 -12.20 9.65 -15.14
C GLU A 135 -13.08 8.46 -14.78
N LEU A 136 -13.55 8.42 -13.53
CA LEU A 136 -14.60 7.49 -13.06
C LEU A 136 -15.90 8.27 -12.80
N ALA A 137 -17.03 7.66 -13.09
CA ALA A 137 -18.34 8.12 -12.63
C ALA A 137 -18.95 7.04 -11.73
N VAL A 138 -19.35 7.41 -10.51
CA VAL A 138 -20.02 6.56 -9.52
C VAL A 138 -21.41 7.14 -9.30
N GLY A 139 -22.42 6.57 -9.97
CA GLY A 139 -23.73 7.21 -10.07
C GLY A 139 -23.60 8.60 -10.70
N ASP A 140 -24.07 9.63 -9.98
CA ASP A 140 -24.01 11.03 -10.43
C ASP A 140 -22.68 11.73 -10.07
N VAL A 141 -21.79 11.08 -9.32
CA VAL A 141 -20.52 11.65 -8.87
C VAL A 141 -19.41 11.33 -9.85
N ARG A 142 -18.73 12.36 -10.37
CA ARG A 142 -17.53 12.20 -11.21
C ARG A 142 -16.28 12.36 -10.37
N LEU A 143 -15.28 11.53 -10.66
CA LEU A 143 -14.01 11.45 -9.95
C LEU A 143 -12.86 11.57 -10.95
N GLY A 144 -12.06 12.62 -10.83
CA GLY A 144 -10.73 12.72 -11.42
C GLY A 144 -9.67 11.98 -10.57
N PRO A 145 -8.41 11.94 -11.02
CA PRO A 145 -7.33 11.30 -10.28
C PRO A 145 -7.14 11.92 -8.88
N GLY A 146 -7.12 11.08 -7.85
CA GLY A 146 -7.01 11.49 -6.45
C GLY A 146 -8.35 11.77 -5.76
N GLU A 147 -9.46 11.72 -6.48
CA GLU A 147 -10.80 11.90 -5.93
C GLU A 147 -11.45 10.56 -5.56
N ALA A 148 -12.36 10.60 -4.58
CA ALA A 148 -13.08 9.43 -4.10
C ALA A 148 -14.56 9.72 -3.82
N SER A 149 -15.38 8.68 -3.91
CA SER A 149 -16.80 8.70 -3.54
C SER A 149 -17.11 7.62 -2.50
N TRP A 150 -18.02 7.92 -1.59
CA TRP A 150 -18.58 6.96 -0.64
C TRP A 150 -19.90 6.42 -1.21
N VAL A 151 -20.03 5.09 -1.21
CA VAL A 151 -21.28 4.38 -1.52
C VAL A 151 -21.82 3.81 -0.22
N GLY A 152 -22.95 4.35 0.25
CA GLY A 152 -23.59 3.90 1.48
C GLY A 152 -24.21 2.51 1.36
N ALA A 153 -24.24 1.76 2.48
CA ALA A 153 -24.87 0.43 2.54
C ALA A 153 -26.36 0.41 2.16
N HIS A 154 -27.03 1.57 2.21
CA HIS A 154 -28.46 1.73 1.92
C HIS A 154 -28.74 2.07 0.46
N GLU A 155 -27.72 2.39 -0.33
CA GLU A 155 -27.88 2.88 -1.72
C GLU A 155 -28.06 1.74 -2.74
N GLY A 156 -27.91 0.49 -2.30
CA GLY A 156 -27.95 -0.67 -3.20
C GLY A 156 -26.70 -0.72 -4.09
N CYS A 157 -26.87 -1.18 -5.34
CA CYS A 157 -25.79 -1.25 -6.32
C CYS A 157 -25.74 0.05 -7.15
N VAL A 158 -24.68 0.83 -7.00
CA VAL A 158 -24.46 2.08 -7.73
C VAL A 158 -23.64 1.79 -8.99
N PRO A 159 -24.09 2.22 -10.20
CA PRO A 159 -23.34 1.99 -11.42
C PRO A 159 -22.00 2.73 -11.40
N VAL A 160 -20.97 2.09 -11.96
CA VAL A 160 -19.65 2.71 -12.13
C VAL A 160 -19.29 2.68 -13.61
N GLU A 161 -18.92 3.83 -14.17
CA GLU A 161 -18.43 3.98 -15.54
C GLU A 161 -17.03 4.58 -15.53
N GLY A 162 -16.20 4.23 -16.51
CA GLY A 162 -14.82 4.70 -16.55
C GLY A 162 -14.33 5.01 -17.96
N VAL A 163 -13.53 6.06 -18.08
CA VAL A 163 -12.87 6.47 -19.32
C VAL A 163 -11.37 6.55 -19.06
N ALA A 164 -10.62 5.61 -19.66
CA ALA A 164 -9.18 5.42 -19.38
C ALA A 164 -8.88 5.36 -17.87
N ALA A 165 -9.84 4.83 -17.10
CA ALA A 165 -9.85 4.89 -15.66
C ALA A 165 -8.99 3.79 -15.03
N ALA A 166 -8.32 4.13 -13.94
CA ALA A 166 -7.77 3.16 -13.01
C ALA A 166 -8.10 3.62 -11.60
N GLY A 167 -8.65 2.73 -10.78
CA GLY A 167 -9.06 3.04 -9.42
C GLY A 167 -9.19 1.78 -8.58
N PHE A 168 -9.65 1.98 -7.35
CA PHE A 168 -9.88 0.89 -6.41
C PHE A 168 -11.23 1.07 -5.72
N VAL A 169 -11.88 -0.05 -5.42
CA VAL A 169 -13.03 -0.13 -4.52
C VAL A 169 -12.55 -0.76 -3.22
N VAL A 170 -12.76 -0.04 -2.11
CA VAL A 170 -12.43 -0.48 -0.76
C VAL A 170 -13.74 -0.73 -0.01
N ARG A 171 -13.89 -1.91 0.58
CA ARG A 171 -15.06 -2.29 1.41
C ARG A 171 -14.64 -2.68 2.80
#